data_AF-A0A9N9U904-F1
#
_entry.id   AF-A0A9N9U904-F1
#
_cell.length_a   1.000
_cell.length_b   1.000
_cell.length_c   1.000
_cell.angle_alpha   90.00
_cell.angle_beta   90.00
_cell.angle_gamma   90.00
#
_symmetry.space_group_name_H-M   'P 1'
#
loop_
_entity.id
_entity.type
_entity.pdbx_description
1 polymer ?
#
loop_
_entity_poly.entity_id
_entity_poly.type
_entity_poly.pdbx_seq_one_letter_code
_entity_poly.pdbx_strand_id
1 'polypeptide(L)'
;MQRDLKSSIAIFGPTASGKTKLGVTIARTFLGEVVSVDSLQCYRPGGVVTAKPRAEEMQGVPHHMIDYLEADEEPHDFVSMAAEKMDDISSRGKLPILVGGSTSLTIPLLHEAFKRRYRMMVITLVPGQSTYQSLIQARADEMLEMGLLDELTELKRLQQSLLGDEPDFDKGIWKAIGYSEFFSYLQSDTGTGDHGVLIQNALTSMYVNTIRYGLLQLEWIQHTLMPILHKGRVACISLPVSDKASWIVDVEGPAISIITEFCHNSPSMWLPSKETPKHRVVCLFGGASSGNDPAHIEAAKALAHVLHRHDIKLIYGGGTTGIMGAIAGTLVELSGPNAVHGIIPAALARYEEEVTKECADPSRFGTRTVVRDMHTRKRLMVKSVLDGAPGSGFVALSGGYGTMEELFEVTTWYQLGIHGRSVCIFNVSGFYDGLLHWISKVVQDGFVDLKDAGILRVAASADEVVSCLGDKHSSSRIGELEWI
;
A
#
# COMPACT_ATOMS: atom_id res chain seq x y z
N MET A 1 8.02 33.61 -19.86
CA MET A 1 8.14 32.43 -20.74
C MET A 1 8.16 31.19 -19.84
N GLN A 2 6.99 30.60 -19.56
CA GLN A 2 6.89 29.33 -18.83
C GLN A 2 7.53 28.25 -19.71
N ARG A 3 8.66 27.66 -19.30
CA ARG A 3 9.19 26.46 -19.94
C ARG A 3 8.31 25.29 -19.50
N ASP A 4 7.73 24.59 -20.46
CA ASP A 4 6.88 23.42 -20.22
C ASP A 4 7.62 22.35 -19.39
N LEU A 5 6.94 21.82 -18.37
CA LEU A 5 7.42 20.69 -17.59
C LEU A 5 7.37 19.42 -18.45
N LYS A 6 8.46 18.63 -18.46
CA LYS A 6 8.49 17.33 -19.14
C LYS A 6 7.69 16.31 -18.33
N SER A 7 6.92 15.44 -18.97
CA SER A 7 6.18 14.38 -18.28
C SER A 7 6.94 13.05 -18.31
N SER A 8 6.81 12.24 -17.27
CA SER A 8 7.27 10.84 -17.27
C SER A 8 6.37 9.98 -16.37
N ILE A 9 6.25 8.70 -16.75
CA ILE A 9 5.50 7.69 -16.00
C ILE A 9 6.50 6.71 -15.40
N ALA A 10 6.25 6.25 -14.18
CA ALA A 10 7.04 5.20 -13.55
C ALA A 10 6.14 4.05 -13.10
N ILE A 11 6.57 2.82 -13.30
CA ILE A 11 5.85 1.59 -12.98
C ILE A 11 6.73 0.75 -12.08
N PHE A 12 6.34 0.64 -10.82
CA PHE A 12 7.02 -0.13 -9.79
C PHE A 12 6.12 -1.26 -9.28
N GLY A 13 6.72 -2.25 -8.64
CA GLY A 13 6.01 -3.44 -8.18
C GLY A 13 6.97 -4.60 -8.00
N PRO A 14 6.53 -5.65 -7.30
CA PRO A 14 7.39 -6.79 -7.04
C PRO A 14 7.68 -7.58 -8.33
N THR A 15 8.69 -8.44 -8.32
CA THR A 15 8.98 -9.34 -9.45
C THR A 15 7.74 -10.14 -9.88
N ALA A 16 7.64 -10.55 -11.14
CA ALA A 16 6.48 -11.24 -11.71
C ALA A 16 5.11 -10.49 -11.66
N SER A 17 5.03 -9.23 -11.21
CA SER A 17 3.76 -8.50 -11.12
C SER A 17 3.20 -7.96 -12.44
N GLY A 18 3.89 -8.18 -13.58
CA GLY A 18 3.45 -7.69 -14.90
C GLY A 18 3.91 -6.28 -15.28
N LYS A 19 4.93 -5.73 -14.60
CA LYS A 19 5.46 -4.37 -14.87
C LYS A 19 5.82 -4.13 -16.34
N THR A 20 6.58 -5.04 -16.94
CA THR A 20 7.00 -4.96 -18.34
C THR A 20 5.81 -4.90 -19.29
N LYS A 21 4.82 -5.78 -19.08
CA LYS A 21 3.59 -5.82 -19.88
C LYS A 21 2.87 -4.48 -19.83
N LEU A 22 2.67 -3.92 -18.64
CA LEU A 22 2.02 -2.61 -18.49
C LEU A 22 2.86 -1.48 -19.12
N GLY A 23 4.19 -1.51 -18.94
CA GLY A 23 5.11 -0.53 -19.53
C GLY A 23 5.03 -0.47 -21.05
N VAL A 24 5.00 -1.64 -21.71
CA VAL A 24 4.83 -1.75 -23.16
C VAL A 24 3.45 -1.26 -23.60
N THR A 25 2.38 -1.66 -22.91
CA THR A 25 1.01 -1.17 -23.19
C THR A 25 0.93 0.35 -23.13
N ILE A 26 1.51 0.97 -22.10
CA ILE A 26 1.54 2.44 -21.95
C ILE A 26 2.41 3.07 -23.04
N ALA A 27 3.59 2.52 -23.33
CA ALA A 27 4.48 3.06 -24.35
C ALA A 27 3.83 3.08 -25.73
N ARG A 28 3.12 2.02 -26.09
CA ARG A 28 2.36 1.98 -27.36
C ARG A 28 1.21 2.97 -27.40
N THR A 29 0.52 3.16 -26.27
CA THR A 29 -0.65 4.04 -26.18
C THR A 29 -0.26 5.52 -26.20
N PHE A 30 0.85 5.89 -25.55
CA PHE A 30 1.25 7.29 -25.33
C PHE A 30 2.55 7.67 -26.07
N LEU A 31 2.93 6.91 -27.11
CA LEU A 31 4.15 7.13 -27.91
C LEU A 31 5.42 7.27 -27.02
N GLY A 32 5.59 6.33 -26.09
CA GLY A 32 6.67 6.30 -25.13
C GLY A 32 7.80 5.32 -25.48
N GLU A 33 8.85 5.38 -24.68
CA GLU A 33 9.97 4.44 -24.67
C GLU A 33 10.25 4.03 -23.22
N VAL A 34 10.66 2.77 -23.01
CA VAL A 34 10.88 2.21 -21.67
C VAL A 34 12.31 2.46 -21.23
N VAL A 35 12.50 2.87 -19.97
CA VAL A 35 13.79 2.92 -19.30
C VAL A 35 13.75 1.90 -18.17
N SER A 36 14.55 0.84 -18.26
CA SER A 36 14.60 -0.19 -17.21
C SER A 36 15.20 0.39 -15.93
N VAL A 37 14.59 0.06 -14.79
CA VAL A 37 15.03 0.40 -13.43
C VAL A 37 15.24 -0.90 -12.65
N ASP A 38 16.05 -1.78 -13.21
CA ASP A 38 16.43 -3.06 -12.66
C ASP A 38 17.96 -3.20 -12.66
N SER A 39 18.53 -3.60 -11.53
CA SER A 39 19.97 -3.70 -11.31
C SER A 39 20.62 -4.92 -11.95
N LEU A 40 19.83 -5.86 -12.49
CA LEU A 40 20.32 -7.08 -13.12
C LEU A 40 20.05 -7.12 -14.64
N GLN A 41 19.07 -6.37 -15.15
CA GLN A 41 18.77 -6.34 -16.59
C GLN A 41 19.81 -5.55 -17.42
N CYS A 42 20.73 -4.83 -16.76
CA CYS A 42 21.78 -4.05 -17.40
C CYS A 42 22.90 -4.89 -18.03
N TYR A 43 23.13 -6.11 -17.53
CA TYR A 43 24.17 -7.02 -18.04
C TYR A 43 23.76 -7.60 -19.39
N ARG A 44 24.69 -7.81 -20.32
CA ARG A 44 24.44 -8.49 -21.60
C ARG A 44 24.07 -9.97 -21.46
N PRO A 45 24.80 -10.81 -20.70
CA PRO A 45 24.39 -12.21 -20.50
C PRO A 45 23.22 -12.33 -19.51
N GLY A 46 22.69 -13.54 -19.36
CA GLY A 46 21.68 -13.86 -18.34
C GLY A 46 20.28 -13.33 -18.65
N GLY A 47 19.84 -13.41 -19.92
CA GLY A 47 18.53 -12.91 -20.33
C GLY A 47 17.36 -13.60 -19.63
N VAL A 48 17.43 -14.92 -19.45
CA VAL A 48 16.39 -15.71 -18.78
C VAL A 48 16.44 -15.48 -17.27
N VAL A 49 17.59 -15.68 -16.62
CA VAL A 49 17.76 -15.60 -15.16
C VAL A 49 17.45 -14.21 -14.61
N THR A 50 17.77 -13.15 -15.35
CA THR A 50 17.46 -11.75 -14.97
C THR A 50 16.12 -11.26 -15.49
N ALA A 51 15.34 -12.15 -16.10
CA ALA A 51 13.96 -11.86 -16.43
C ALA A 51 13.83 -10.68 -17.42
N LYS A 52 14.77 -10.54 -18.36
CA LYS A 52 14.76 -9.45 -19.35
C LYS A 52 13.54 -9.57 -20.27
N PRO A 53 12.95 -8.43 -20.69
CA PRO A 53 11.92 -8.44 -21.71
C PRO A 53 12.42 -9.09 -23.01
N ARG A 54 11.65 -10.03 -23.57
CA ARG A 54 11.91 -10.58 -24.90
C ARG A 54 11.41 -9.67 -26.01
N ALA A 55 11.88 -9.87 -27.24
CA ALA A 55 11.46 -9.07 -28.40
C ALA A 55 9.94 -9.12 -28.62
N GLU A 56 9.32 -10.29 -28.38
CA GLU A 56 7.87 -10.48 -28.46
C GLU A 56 7.13 -9.72 -27.36
N GLU A 57 7.70 -9.65 -26.16
CA GLU A 57 7.15 -8.89 -25.02
C GLU A 57 7.31 -7.38 -25.22
N MET A 58 8.44 -6.94 -25.79
CA MET A 58 8.71 -5.53 -26.09
C MET A 58 7.78 -4.99 -27.18
N GLN A 59 7.30 -5.83 -28.10
CA GLN A 59 6.39 -5.45 -29.19
C GLN A 59 6.90 -4.26 -30.02
N GLY A 60 8.22 -4.20 -30.23
CA GLY A 60 8.89 -3.11 -30.95
C GLY A 60 9.07 -1.80 -30.18
N VAL A 61 8.66 -1.73 -28.91
CA VAL A 61 8.91 -0.59 -28.03
C VAL A 61 10.40 -0.56 -27.64
N PRO A 62 11.12 0.56 -27.88
CA PRO A 62 12.50 0.70 -27.44
C PRO A 62 12.62 0.58 -25.91
N HIS A 63 13.57 -0.24 -25.45
CA HIS A 63 13.95 -0.39 -24.05
C HIS A 63 15.39 0.10 -23.87
N HIS A 64 15.59 1.00 -22.91
CA HIS A 64 16.88 1.58 -22.56
C HIS A 64 17.34 1.05 -21.20
N MET A 65 18.63 1.24 -20.90
CA MET A 65 19.27 0.76 -19.65
C MET A 65 19.24 -0.77 -19.49
N ILE A 66 19.21 -1.49 -20.61
CA ILE A 66 19.38 -2.95 -20.70
C ILE A 66 20.62 -3.27 -21.55
N ASP A 67 21.26 -4.41 -21.31
CA ASP A 67 22.36 -4.97 -22.11
C ASP A 67 23.57 -4.03 -22.39
N TYR A 68 23.87 -3.13 -21.44
CA TYR A 68 24.98 -2.16 -21.58
C TYR A 68 26.22 -2.50 -20.75
N LEU A 69 26.14 -3.45 -19.82
CA LEU A 69 27.28 -3.94 -19.02
C LEU A 69 27.72 -5.33 -19.46
N GLU A 70 29.01 -5.61 -19.40
CA GLU A 70 29.57 -6.95 -19.46
C GLU A 70 29.40 -7.69 -18.12
N ALA A 71 29.60 -9.01 -18.12
CA ALA A 71 29.17 -9.91 -17.04
C ALA A 71 29.72 -9.59 -15.64
N ASP A 72 30.97 -9.12 -15.57
CA ASP A 72 31.71 -8.86 -14.33
C ASP A 72 31.87 -7.37 -14.01
N GLU A 73 31.28 -6.50 -14.83
CA GLU A 73 31.26 -5.06 -14.60
C GLU A 73 30.28 -4.69 -13.47
N GLU A 74 30.43 -3.48 -12.93
CA GLU A 74 29.49 -2.94 -11.96
C GLU A 74 28.90 -1.64 -12.50
N PRO A 75 27.60 -1.37 -12.26
CA PRO A 75 26.97 -0.15 -12.74
C PRO A 75 27.57 1.08 -12.04
N HIS A 76 28.40 1.82 -12.76
CA HIS A 76 28.80 3.17 -12.39
C HIS A 76 27.80 4.18 -12.97
N ASP A 77 27.37 5.14 -12.15
CA ASP A 77 26.53 6.28 -12.57
C ASP A 77 25.18 5.95 -13.24
N PHE A 78 24.57 4.79 -12.91
CA PHE A 78 23.26 4.37 -13.43
C PHE A 78 22.23 5.50 -13.44
N VAL A 79 22.14 6.26 -12.35
CA VAL A 79 21.17 7.34 -12.17
C VAL A 79 21.37 8.46 -13.21
N SER A 80 22.62 8.86 -13.48
CA SER A 80 22.91 9.88 -14.49
C SER A 80 22.56 9.38 -15.88
N MET A 81 23.00 8.16 -16.21
CA MET A 81 22.74 7.54 -17.51
C MET A 81 21.24 7.38 -17.78
N ALA A 82 20.48 6.87 -16.80
CA ALA A 82 19.04 6.71 -16.93
C ALA A 82 18.34 8.07 -17.11
N ALA A 83 18.75 9.10 -16.36
CA ALA A 83 18.21 10.45 -16.48
C ALA A 83 18.55 11.10 -17.83
N GLU A 84 19.75 10.86 -18.37
CA GLU A 84 20.13 11.29 -19.72
C GLU A 84 19.27 10.60 -20.79
N LYS A 85 18.97 9.31 -20.63
CA LYS A 85 18.02 8.61 -21.51
C LYS A 85 16.61 9.19 -21.43
N MET A 86 16.14 9.58 -20.25
CA MET A 86 14.87 10.29 -20.12
C MET A 86 14.87 11.60 -20.91
N ASP A 87 15.94 12.39 -20.81
CA ASP A 87 16.09 13.66 -21.52
C ASP A 87 16.13 13.47 -23.04
N ASP A 88 16.86 12.47 -23.50
CA ASP A 88 16.96 12.06 -24.89
C ASP A 88 15.59 11.65 -25.47
N ILE A 89 14.85 10.77 -24.77
CA ILE A 89 13.47 10.37 -25.13
C ILE A 89 12.55 11.59 -25.22
N SER A 90 12.61 12.47 -24.20
CA SER A 90 11.77 13.68 -24.14
C SER A 90 12.12 14.67 -25.25
N SER A 91 13.39 14.77 -25.65
CA SER A 91 13.84 15.65 -26.73
C SER A 91 13.26 15.23 -28.09
N ARG A 92 12.92 13.95 -28.26
CA ARG A 92 12.19 13.41 -29.42
C ARG A 92 10.66 13.59 -29.32
N GLY A 93 10.16 14.26 -28.29
CA GLY A 93 8.73 14.43 -28.04
C GLY A 93 8.02 13.14 -27.58
N LYS A 94 8.77 12.14 -27.12
CA LYS A 94 8.23 10.87 -26.62
C LYS A 94 8.18 10.84 -25.10
N LEU A 95 7.37 9.95 -24.54
CA LEU A 95 7.17 9.79 -23.11
C LEU A 95 8.17 8.80 -22.50
N PRO A 96 9.06 9.20 -21.55
CA PRO A 96 9.90 8.26 -20.81
C PRO A 96 9.07 7.48 -19.79
N ILE A 97 9.12 6.16 -19.87
CA ILE A 97 8.40 5.24 -18.98
C ILE A 97 9.41 4.41 -18.19
N LEU A 98 9.57 4.74 -16.91
CA LEU A 98 10.45 3.99 -16.00
C LEU A 98 9.77 2.69 -15.60
N VAL A 99 10.45 1.55 -15.73
CA VAL A 99 9.88 0.24 -15.39
C VAL A 99 10.89 -0.56 -14.59
N GLY A 100 10.56 -0.96 -13.36
CA GLY A 100 11.51 -1.75 -12.58
C GLY A 100 11.08 -2.05 -11.14
N GLY A 101 11.96 -2.75 -10.42
CA GLY A 101 11.72 -3.17 -9.04
C GLY A 101 12.91 -2.92 -8.11
N SER A 102 14.03 -2.36 -8.60
CA SER A 102 15.21 -2.14 -7.77
C SER A 102 14.99 -0.98 -6.81
N THR A 103 14.84 -1.32 -5.53
CA THR A 103 14.61 -0.36 -4.43
C THR A 103 15.77 0.63 -4.31
N SER A 104 17.00 0.17 -4.53
CA SER A 104 18.23 0.98 -4.49
C SER A 104 18.35 2.00 -5.61
N LEU A 105 17.80 1.72 -6.80
CA LEU A 105 17.89 2.61 -7.98
C LEU A 105 16.72 3.60 -8.05
N THR A 106 15.57 3.20 -7.53
CA THR A 106 14.30 3.93 -7.71
C THR A 106 14.32 5.32 -7.08
N ILE A 107 14.64 5.44 -5.79
CA ILE A 107 14.61 6.75 -5.10
C ILE A 107 15.64 7.73 -5.68
N PRO A 108 16.92 7.35 -5.87
CA PRO A 108 17.90 8.23 -6.49
C PRO A 108 17.48 8.73 -7.87
N LEU A 109 16.93 7.85 -8.72
CA LEU A 109 16.45 8.22 -10.05
C LEU A 109 15.24 9.17 -9.99
N LEU A 110 14.30 8.95 -9.08
CA LEU A 110 13.17 9.87 -8.88
C LEU A 110 13.66 11.26 -8.44
N HIS A 111 14.61 11.33 -7.50
CA HIS A 111 15.21 12.60 -7.08
C HIS A 111 15.90 13.32 -8.25
N GLU A 112 16.64 12.60 -9.09
CA GLU A 112 17.30 13.18 -10.25
C GLU A 112 16.30 13.66 -11.31
N ALA A 113 15.24 12.89 -11.57
CA ALA A 113 14.14 13.28 -12.45
C ALA A 113 13.47 14.59 -11.97
N PHE A 114 13.23 14.73 -10.66
CA PHE A 114 12.66 15.97 -10.10
C PHE A 114 13.60 17.16 -10.25
N LYS A 115 14.91 17.00 -10.05
CA LYS A 115 15.90 18.07 -10.31
C LYS A 115 15.89 18.51 -11.77
N ARG A 116 15.69 17.56 -12.70
CA ARG A 116 15.55 17.82 -14.14
C ARG A 116 14.17 18.33 -14.55
N ARG A 117 13.31 18.63 -13.56
CA ARG A 117 11.97 19.20 -13.73
C ARG A 117 11.00 18.29 -14.48
N TYR A 118 11.12 16.97 -14.29
CA TYR A 118 10.09 16.04 -14.70
C TYR A 118 8.88 16.13 -13.76
N ARG A 119 7.70 16.24 -14.35
CA ARG A 119 6.43 15.95 -13.71
C ARG A 119 6.20 14.44 -13.82
N MET A 120 6.22 13.76 -12.68
CA MET A 120 6.14 12.30 -12.62
C MET A 120 4.73 11.83 -12.23
N MET A 121 4.31 10.71 -12.80
CA MET A 121 3.24 9.87 -12.28
C MET A 121 3.79 8.47 -11.97
N VAL A 122 3.49 7.95 -10.79
CA VAL A 122 3.97 6.65 -10.32
C VAL A 122 2.83 5.66 -10.16
N ILE A 123 2.93 4.52 -10.83
CA ILE A 123 2.00 3.40 -10.74
C ILE A 123 2.71 2.28 -9.98
N THR A 124 2.04 1.75 -8.96
CA THR A 124 2.52 0.60 -8.19
C THR A 124 1.61 -0.60 -8.43
N LEU A 125 2.19 -1.76 -8.74
CA LEU A 125 1.44 -3.01 -8.94
C LEU A 125 1.48 -3.83 -7.64
N VAL A 126 0.31 -4.20 -7.12
CA VAL A 126 0.15 -4.87 -5.83
C VAL A 126 -0.59 -6.19 -6.01
N PRO A 127 0.12 -7.32 -6.15
CA PRO A 127 -0.50 -8.63 -6.26
C PRO A 127 -1.10 -9.10 -4.94
N GLY A 128 -2.23 -9.82 -5.01
CA GLY A 128 -2.80 -10.52 -3.87
C GLY A 128 -1.91 -11.68 -3.41
N GLN A 129 -1.90 -12.01 -2.11
CA GLN A 129 -0.97 -12.99 -1.52
C GLN A 129 -1.02 -14.37 -2.21
N SER A 130 -2.22 -14.92 -2.46
CA SER A 130 -2.39 -16.20 -3.14
C SER A 130 -2.00 -16.14 -4.62
N THR A 131 -2.34 -15.04 -5.29
CA THR A 131 -1.98 -14.79 -6.68
C THR A 131 -0.47 -14.71 -6.85
N TYR A 132 0.21 -14.06 -5.91
CA TYR A 132 1.63 -13.75 -6.04
C TYR A 132 2.50 -15.01 -6.10
N GLN A 133 2.20 -15.98 -5.25
CA GLN A 133 2.86 -17.29 -5.26
C GLN A 133 2.69 -18.00 -6.61
N SER A 134 1.46 -18.04 -7.14
CA SER A 134 1.19 -18.64 -8.44
C SER A 134 1.89 -17.92 -9.61
N LEU A 135 2.02 -16.58 -9.54
CA LEU A 135 2.74 -15.80 -10.55
C LEU A 135 4.24 -16.11 -10.56
N ILE A 136 4.87 -16.20 -9.38
CA ILE A 136 6.30 -16.56 -9.26
C ILE A 136 6.52 -17.99 -9.75
N GLN A 137 5.66 -18.94 -9.35
CA GLN A 137 5.78 -20.33 -9.77
C GLN A 137 5.68 -20.45 -11.30
N ALA A 138 4.63 -19.87 -11.90
CA ALA A 138 4.47 -19.89 -13.35
C ALA A 138 5.66 -19.24 -14.09
N ARG A 139 6.27 -18.21 -13.49
CA ARG A 139 7.47 -17.59 -14.06
C ARG A 139 8.68 -18.51 -13.99
N ALA A 140 8.89 -19.21 -12.88
CA ALA A 140 9.99 -20.15 -12.74
C ALA A 140 9.87 -21.32 -13.73
N ASP A 141 8.65 -21.84 -13.90
CA ASP A 141 8.35 -22.88 -14.90
C ASP A 141 8.66 -22.40 -16.32
N GLU A 142 8.22 -21.19 -16.67
CA GLU A 142 8.51 -20.57 -17.96
C GLU A 142 10.02 -20.35 -18.18
N MET A 143 10.77 -19.98 -17.13
CA MET A 143 12.24 -19.86 -17.21
C MET A 143 12.92 -21.18 -17.54
N LEU A 144 12.46 -22.29 -16.95
CA LEU A 144 12.98 -23.62 -17.29
C LEU A 144 12.68 -23.99 -18.75
N GLU A 145 11.45 -23.76 -19.22
CA GLU A 145 11.06 -24.00 -20.60
C GLU A 145 11.87 -23.18 -21.61
N MET A 146 12.32 -21.99 -21.20
CA MET A 146 13.21 -21.12 -21.99
C MET A 146 14.69 -21.53 -21.99
N GLY A 147 15.06 -22.60 -21.28
CA GLY A 147 16.45 -23.05 -21.23
C GLY A 147 17.28 -22.36 -20.15
N LEU A 148 16.70 -22.02 -19.00
CA LEU A 148 17.42 -21.48 -17.84
C LEU A 148 18.68 -22.30 -17.49
N LEU A 149 18.59 -23.64 -17.52
CA LEU A 149 19.72 -24.51 -17.14
C LEU A 149 20.91 -24.38 -18.11
N ASP A 150 20.63 -24.22 -19.40
CA ASP A 150 21.65 -24.01 -20.42
C ASP A 150 22.33 -22.64 -20.23
N GLU A 151 21.54 -21.59 -19.99
CA GLU A 151 22.04 -20.24 -19.71
C GLU A 151 22.91 -20.20 -18.44
N LEU A 152 22.49 -20.88 -17.37
CA LEU A 152 23.26 -20.98 -16.14
C LEU A 152 24.59 -21.72 -16.33
N THR A 153 24.61 -22.74 -17.20
CA THR A 153 25.84 -23.46 -17.56
C THR A 153 26.80 -22.55 -18.32
N GLU A 154 26.30 -21.70 -19.22
CA GLU A 154 27.11 -20.70 -19.91
C GLU A 154 27.64 -19.63 -18.94
N LEU A 155 26.80 -19.15 -18.03
CA LEU A 155 27.19 -18.20 -16.99
C LEU A 155 28.28 -18.75 -16.07
N LYS A 156 28.27 -20.06 -15.77
CA LYS A 156 29.35 -20.71 -15.02
C LYS A 156 30.67 -20.73 -15.78
N ARG A 157 30.65 -21.05 -17.07
CA ARG A 157 31.88 -20.99 -17.90
C ARG A 157 32.44 -19.57 -17.93
N LEU A 158 31.55 -18.58 -18.05
CA LEU A 158 31.92 -17.16 -18.04
C LEU A 158 32.50 -16.73 -16.68
N GLN A 159 31.91 -17.19 -15.58
CA GLN A 159 32.43 -16.98 -14.23
C GLN A 159 33.85 -17.53 -14.08
N GLN A 160 34.07 -18.78 -14.50
CA GLN A 160 35.39 -19.41 -14.44
C GLN A 160 36.43 -18.63 -15.26
N SER A 161 36.02 -18.10 -16.40
CA SER A 161 36.91 -17.31 -17.26
C SER A 161 37.26 -15.93 -16.69
N LEU A 162 36.35 -15.28 -15.96
CA LEU A 162 36.51 -13.88 -15.53
C LEU A 162 36.91 -13.74 -14.05
N LEU A 163 36.39 -14.61 -13.19
CA LEU A 163 36.58 -14.56 -11.73
C LEU A 163 37.44 -15.72 -11.19
N GLY A 164 37.69 -16.75 -12.01
CA GLY A 164 38.38 -17.98 -11.57
C GLY A 164 37.43 -19.01 -10.97
N ASP A 165 37.98 -19.99 -10.27
CA ASP A 165 37.23 -21.16 -9.79
C ASP A 165 36.30 -20.87 -8.60
N GLU A 166 36.64 -19.89 -7.76
CA GLU A 166 35.79 -19.47 -6.65
C GLU A 166 34.71 -18.49 -7.14
N PRO A 167 33.41 -18.80 -6.94
CA PRO A 167 32.34 -17.90 -7.34
C PRO A 167 32.26 -16.69 -6.41
N ASP A 168 31.98 -15.52 -6.98
CA ASP A 168 31.57 -14.32 -6.23
C ASP A 168 30.10 -14.02 -6.56
N PHE A 169 29.20 -14.38 -5.64
CA PHE A 169 27.76 -14.14 -5.80
C PHE A 169 27.36 -12.69 -5.53
N ASP A 170 28.29 -11.84 -5.10
CA ASP A 170 28.08 -10.42 -4.84
C ASP A 170 28.70 -9.54 -5.93
N LYS A 171 29.05 -10.12 -7.08
CA LYS A 171 29.65 -9.41 -8.22
C LYS A 171 28.88 -9.65 -9.54
N GLY A 172 28.70 -8.58 -10.31
CA GLY A 172 28.20 -8.63 -11.67
C GLY A 172 26.84 -9.31 -11.82
N ILE A 173 26.70 -10.08 -12.90
CA ILE A 173 25.49 -10.86 -13.22
C ILE A 173 25.22 -11.98 -12.21
N TRP A 174 26.23 -12.47 -11.49
CA TRP A 174 26.11 -13.62 -10.59
C TRP A 174 25.37 -13.33 -9.28
N LYS A 175 25.02 -12.05 -9.06
CA LYS A 175 24.03 -11.58 -8.07
C LYS A 175 22.61 -12.06 -8.34
N ALA A 176 22.33 -12.53 -9.56
CA ALA A 176 20.97 -12.89 -9.96
C ALA A 176 20.44 -14.09 -9.15
N ILE A 177 19.23 -13.91 -8.61
CA ILE A 177 18.45 -15.00 -8.00
C ILE A 177 18.25 -16.08 -9.07
N GLY A 178 18.72 -17.29 -8.78
CA GLY A 178 18.78 -18.41 -9.71
C GLY A 178 20.19 -18.86 -10.04
N TYR A 179 21.22 -18.02 -9.95
CA TYR A 179 22.59 -18.49 -10.16
C TYR A 179 23.15 -19.21 -8.93
N SER A 180 23.13 -18.54 -7.77
CA SER A 180 23.65 -19.11 -6.52
C SER A 180 22.90 -20.39 -6.10
N GLU A 181 21.59 -20.42 -6.34
CA GLU A 181 20.72 -21.53 -5.96
C GLU A 181 20.97 -22.79 -6.79
N PHE A 182 21.38 -22.62 -8.05
CA PHE A 182 21.72 -23.72 -8.94
C PHE A 182 23.20 -24.08 -8.92
N PHE A 183 24.03 -23.37 -8.15
CA PHE A 183 25.48 -23.56 -8.21
C PHE A 183 25.92 -25.00 -7.89
N SER A 184 25.28 -25.65 -6.91
CA SER A 184 25.53 -27.07 -6.60
C SER A 184 25.21 -28.01 -7.76
N TYR A 185 24.15 -27.72 -8.51
CA TYR A 185 23.80 -28.45 -9.74
C TYR A 185 24.83 -28.18 -10.84
N LEU A 186 25.29 -26.93 -10.98
CA LEU A 186 26.28 -26.59 -12.00
C LEU A 186 27.64 -27.22 -11.71
N GLN A 187 27.96 -27.54 -10.44
CA GLN A 187 29.19 -28.23 -10.04
C GLN A 187 29.15 -29.75 -10.19
N SER A 188 27.97 -30.37 -10.26
CA SER A 188 27.89 -31.83 -10.34
C SER A 188 28.25 -32.37 -11.72
N ASP A 189 28.97 -33.50 -11.75
CA ASP A 189 29.27 -34.22 -12.99
C ASP A 189 27.99 -34.86 -13.55
N THR A 190 27.80 -34.71 -14.87
CA THR A 190 26.64 -35.17 -15.67
C THR A 190 26.34 -36.67 -15.60
N GLY A 191 27.17 -37.47 -14.91
CA GLY A 191 27.02 -38.92 -14.72
C GLY A 191 26.44 -39.36 -13.38
N THR A 192 26.14 -38.44 -12.45
CA THR A 192 25.58 -38.79 -11.13
C THR A 192 24.05 -38.85 -11.19
N GLY A 193 23.44 -39.92 -10.66
CA GLY A 193 21.98 -40.11 -10.62
C GLY A 193 21.20 -39.11 -9.75
N ASP A 194 21.87 -38.06 -9.27
CA ASP A 194 21.37 -37.07 -8.29
C ASP A 194 20.99 -35.71 -8.94
N HIS A 195 21.24 -35.53 -10.25
CA HIS A 195 20.96 -34.28 -10.97
C HIS A 195 19.51 -33.80 -10.84
N GLY A 196 18.54 -34.70 -10.93
CA GLY A 196 17.12 -34.34 -10.81
C GLY A 196 16.76 -33.81 -9.42
N VAL A 197 17.38 -34.35 -8.37
CA VAL A 197 17.18 -33.90 -6.98
C VAL A 197 17.83 -32.54 -6.76
N LEU A 198 19.04 -32.33 -7.28
CA LEU A 198 19.74 -31.05 -7.22
C LEU A 198 18.96 -29.93 -7.91
N ILE A 199 18.41 -30.19 -9.10
CA ILE A 199 17.55 -29.22 -9.80
C ILE A 199 16.31 -28.90 -8.96
N GLN A 200 15.65 -29.91 -8.40
CA GLN A 200 14.44 -29.70 -7.59
C GLN A 200 14.71 -28.88 -6.33
N ASN A 201 15.85 -29.13 -5.67
CA ASN A 201 16.28 -28.37 -4.50
C ASN A 201 16.63 -26.92 -4.88
N ALA A 202 17.35 -26.73 -5.98
CA ALA A 202 17.70 -25.41 -6.50
C ALA A 202 16.45 -24.59 -6.87
N LEU A 203 15.48 -25.19 -7.54
CA LEU A 203 14.19 -24.56 -7.87
C LEU A 203 13.42 -24.14 -6.62
N THR A 204 13.39 -25.01 -5.61
CA THR A 204 12.73 -24.71 -4.34
C THR A 204 13.41 -23.51 -3.65
N SER A 205 14.74 -23.48 -3.63
CA SER A 205 15.51 -22.37 -3.07
C SER A 205 15.26 -21.06 -3.85
N MET A 206 15.34 -21.11 -5.17
CA MET A 206 15.10 -19.96 -6.06
C MET A 206 13.69 -19.40 -5.86
N TYR A 207 12.68 -20.27 -5.76
CA TYR A 207 11.30 -19.88 -5.48
C TYR A 207 11.16 -19.15 -4.15
N VAL A 208 11.73 -19.70 -3.07
CA VAL A 208 11.69 -19.07 -1.73
C VAL A 208 12.38 -17.71 -1.73
N ASN A 209 13.56 -17.60 -2.34
CA ASN A 209 14.31 -16.34 -2.41
C ASN A 209 13.59 -15.30 -3.28
N THR A 210 12.97 -15.72 -4.38
CA THR A 210 12.16 -14.84 -5.24
C THR A 210 10.92 -14.32 -4.53
N ILE A 211 10.24 -15.15 -3.73
CA ILE A 211 9.12 -14.71 -2.87
C ILE A 211 9.62 -13.71 -1.85
N ARG A 212 10.69 -14.02 -1.12
CA ARG A 212 11.25 -13.15 -0.09
C ARG A 212 11.59 -11.78 -0.67
N TYR A 213 12.29 -11.76 -1.81
CA TYR A 213 12.62 -10.51 -2.50
C TYR A 213 11.37 -9.72 -2.91
N GLY A 214 10.36 -10.41 -3.44
CA GLY A 214 9.07 -9.81 -3.77
C GLY A 214 8.32 -9.17 -2.60
N LEU A 215 8.31 -9.85 -1.45
CA LEU A 215 7.68 -9.34 -0.23
C LEU A 215 8.44 -8.10 0.29
N LEU A 216 9.77 -8.13 0.30
CA LEU A 216 10.60 -6.98 0.65
C LEU A 216 10.35 -5.79 -0.28
N GLN A 217 10.13 -6.02 -1.58
CA GLN A 217 9.74 -4.97 -2.52
C GLN A 217 8.38 -4.36 -2.17
N LEU A 218 7.40 -5.18 -1.76
CA LEU A 218 6.08 -4.70 -1.36
C LEU A 218 6.13 -3.89 -0.07
N GLU A 219 6.83 -4.38 0.96
CA GLU A 219 7.08 -3.66 2.21
C GLU A 219 7.77 -2.33 1.91
N TRP A 220 8.83 -2.33 1.10
CA TRP A 220 9.53 -1.11 0.71
C TRP A 220 8.63 -0.14 -0.05
N ILE A 221 7.78 -0.61 -0.97
CA ILE A 221 6.81 0.25 -1.67
C ILE A 221 5.88 0.92 -0.65
N GLN A 222 5.30 0.15 0.25
CA GLN A 222 4.30 0.64 1.21
C GLN A 222 4.90 1.57 2.27
N HIS A 223 6.07 1.22 2.82
CA HIS A 223 6.65 1.89 3.99
C HIS A 223 7.74 2.92 3.62
N THR A 224 8.32 2.85 2.42
CA THR A 224 9.38 3.79 1.98
C THR A 224 8.95 4.62 0.78
N LEU A 225 8.57 4.00 -0.33
CA LEU A 225 8.29 4.72 -1.57
C LEU A 225 7.04 5.61 -1.44
N MET A 226 5.91 5.04 -1.02
CA MET A 226 4.64 5.77 -0.94
C MET A 226 4.70 7.01 -0.03
N PRO A 227 5.31 6.96 1.17
CA PRO A 227 5.54 8.15 1.99
C PRO A 227 6.36 9.25 1.30
N ILE A 228 7.41 8.88 0.57
CA ILE A 228 8.24 9.85 -0.20
C ILE A 228 7.40 10.50 -1.30
N LEU A 229 6.63 9.72 -2.05
CA LEU A 229 5.77 10.23 -3.12
C LEU A 229 4.69 11.16 -2.57
N HIS A 230 4.01 10.79 -1.48
CA HIS A 230 2.99 11.61 -0.84
C HIS A 230 3.58 12.92 -0.30
N LYS A 231 4.73 12.86 0.39
CA LYS A 231 5.43 14.04 0.90
C LYS A 231 5.86 14.97 -0.24
N GLY A 232 6.32 14.40 -1.35
CA GLY A 232 6.70 15.11 -2.57
C GLY A 232 5.51 15.58 -3.43
N ARG A 233 4.27 15.25 -3.05
CA ARG A 233 3.04 15.51 -3.82
C ARG A 233 3.12 14.99 -5.27
N VAL A 234 3.76 13.83 -5.43
CA VAL A 234 3.90 13.16 -6.72
C VAL A 234 2.58 12.44 -7.02
N ALA A 235 2.09 12.52 -8.26
CA ALA A 235 0.90 11.77 -8.65
C ALA A 235 1.20 10.27 -8.55
N CYS A 236 0.42 9.52 -7.78
CA CYS A 236 0.63 8.08 -7.63
C CYS A 236 -0.67 7.28 -7.47
N ILE A 237 -0.64 6.04 -7.92
CA ILE A 237 -1.74 5.08 -7.78
C ILE A 237 -1.20 3.66 -7.53
N SER A 238 -1.95 2.88 -6.75
CA SER A 238 -1.70 1.45 -6.56
C SER A 238 -2.79 0.65 -7.25
N LEU A 239 -2.40 -0.27 -8.13
CA LEU A 239 -3.29 -1.12 -8.90
C LEU A 239 -3.20 -2.57 -8.42
N PRO A 240 -4.34 -3.22 -8.10
CA PRO A 240 -4.34 -4.60 -7.65
C PRO A 240 -4.03 -5.54 -8.82
N VAL A 241 -3.20 -6.56 -8.58
CA VAL A 241 -2.95 -7.64 -9.55
C VAL A 241 -3.64 -8.91 -9.04
N SER A 242 -4.85 -9.17 -9.53
CA SER A 242 -5.70 -10.26 -9.07
C SER A 242 -5.47 -11.56 -9.83
N ASP A 243 -5.62 -11.55 -11.16
CA ASP A 243 -5.33 -12.67 -12.05
C ASP A 243 -5.16 -12.22 -13.51
N LYS A 244 -4.80 -13.16 -14.40
CA LYS A 244 -4.58 -12.87 -15.83
C LYS A 244 -5.86 -12.44 -16.56
N ALA A 245 -7.03 -12.93 -16.14
CA ALA A 245 -8.31 -12.65 -16.79
C ALA A 245 -8.85 -11.26 -16.41
N SER A 246 -8.60 -10.79 -15.18
CA SER A 246 -9.01 -9.47 -14.73
C SER A 246 -8.03 -8.34 -15.09
N TRP A 247 -6.84 -8.66 -15.60
CA TRP A 247 -5.76 -7.71 -15.88
C TRP A 247 -6.19 -6.43 -16.62
N ILE A 248 -7.04 -6.56 -17.63
CA ILE A 248 -7.52 -5.40 -18.41
C ILE A 248 -8.36 -4.46 -17.54
N VAL A 249 -9.21 -5.02 -16.69
CA VAL A 249 -10.15 -4.28 -15.84
C VAL A 249 -9.45 -3.70 -14.61
N ASP A 250 -8.57 -4.48 -13.98
CA ASP A 250 -7.94 -4.13 -12.70
C ASP A 250 -6.69 -3.26 -12.88
N VAL A 251 -5.98 -3.40 -14.00
CA VAL A 251 -4.65 -2.79 -14.20
C VAL A 251 -4.60 -1.90 -15.44
N GLU A 252 -4.75 -2.45 -16.65
CA GLU A 252 -4.51 -1.68 -17.88
C GLU A 252 -5.50 -0.54 -18.07
N GLY A 253 -6.80 -0.80 -17.96
CA GLY A 253 -7.85 0.20 -18.13
C GLY A 253 -7.69 1.38 -17.15
N PRO A 254 -7.59 1.13 -15.83
CA PRO A 254 -7.34 2.18 -14.85
C PRO A 254 -6.05 2.95 -15.11
N ALA A 255 -4.94 2.27 -15.44
CA ALA A 255 -3.66 2.90 -15.73
C ALA A 255 -3.74 3.84 -16.95
N ILE A 256 -4.33 3.37 -18.06
CA ILE A 256 -4.48 4.19 -19.28
C ILE A 256 -5.38 5.40 -18.99
N SER A 257 -6.50 5.21 -18.30
CA SER A 257 -7.44 6.28 -17.96
C SER A 257 -6.75 7.41 -17.18
N ILE A 258 -6.02 7.05 -16.13
CA ILE A 258 -5.38 8.05 -15.27
C ILE A 258 -4.16 8.71 -15.92
N ILE A 259 -3.41 7.99 -16.76
CA ILE A 259 -2.30 8.57 -17.53
C ILE A 259 -2.84 9.54 -18.59
N THR A 260 -3.97 9.21 -19.22
CA THR A 260 -4.66 10.10 -20.16
C THR A 260 -4.98 11.43 -19.47
N GLU A 261 -5.58 11.38 -18.28
CA GLU A 261 -5.85 12.57 -17.47
C GLU A 261 -4.56 13.30 -17.04
N PHE A 262 -3.51 12.56 -16.66
CA PHE A 262 -2.22 13.12 -16.30
C PHE A 262 -1.57 13.91 -17.43
N CYS A 263 -1.59 13.36 -18.65
CA CYS A 263 -0.99 13.95 -19.83
C CYS A 263 -1.80 15.13 -20.39
N HIS A 264 -3.13 15.10 -20.34
CA HIS A 264 -3.98 16.18 -20.87
C HIS A 264 -4.14 17.38 -19.95
N ASN A 265 -4.00 17.19 -18.63
CA ASN A 265 -4.15 18.28 -17.67
C ASN A 265 -2.87 19.14 -17.63
N SER A 266 -3.00 20.44 -17.93
CA SER A 266 -1.94 21.45 -17.74
C SER A 266 -1.39 21.41 -16.30
N PRO A 267 -0.13 21.83 -16.04
CA PRO A 267 0.51 21.70 -14.72
C PRO A 267 -0.26 22.34 -13.56
N SER A 268 -1.25 23.20 -13.82
CA SER A 268 -2.16 23.78 -12.84
C SER A 268 -3.30 22.85 -12.37
N MET A 269 -3.56 21.76 -13.09
CA MET A 269 -4.73 20.89 -12.88
C MET A 269 -4.38 19.55 -12.20
N TRP A 270 -3.09 19.30 -11.95
CA TRP A 270 -2.57 18.32 -10.97
C TRP A 270 -1.89 19.00 -9.78
N LEU A 271 -2.39 20.18 -9.38
CA LEU A 271 -2.69 20.28 -7.96
C LEU A 271 -3.78 19.22 -7.72
N PRO A 272 -3.73 18.42 -6.63
CA PRO A 272 -4.84 17.53 -6.32
C PRO A 272 -6.12 18.32 -6.52
N SER A 273 -7.10 17.73 -7.22
CA SER A 273 -8.47 18.25 -7.32
C SER A 273 -8.72 19.04 -6.06
N LYS A 274 -8.89 20.38 -6.17
CA LYS A 274 -8.97 21.34 -5.04
C LYS A 274 -9.33 20.51 -3.82
N GLU A 275 -8.37 20.24 -2.91
CA GLU A 275 -8.61 19.29 -1.79
C GLU A 275 -10.05 19.52 -1.40
N THR A 276 -10.93 18.53 -1.63
CA THR A 276 -12.25 18.64 -1.04
C THR A 276 -11.90 18.86 0.41
N PRO A 277 -12.21 20.05 0.97
CA PRO A 277 -11.57 20.52 2.19
C PRO A 277 -11.61 19.36 3.16
N LYS A 278 -10.44 18.85 3.57
CA LYS A 278 -10.39 17.60 4.32
C LYS A 278 -11.33 17.80 5.50
N HIS A 279 -12.44 17.09 5.51
CA HIS A 279 -13.40 17.27 6.60
C HIS A 279 -12.78 16.65 7.84
N ARG A 280 -13.15 17.19 9.01
CA ARG A 280 -12.90 16.48 10.25
C ARG A 280 -13.73 15.21 10.23
N VAL A 281 -13.11 14.12 10.65
CA VAL A 281 -13.71 12.78 10.62
C VAL A 281 -13.64 12.19 12.02
N VAL A 282 -14.79 11.75 12.52
CA VAL A 282 -14.87 10.95 13.74
C VAL A 282 -15.20 9.53 13.35
N CYS A 283 -14.35 8.58 13.77
CA CYS A 283 -14.72 7.17 13.77
C CYS A 283 -15.34 6.82 15.12
N LEU A 284 -16.58 6.36 15.07
CA LEU A 284 -17.34 5.96 16.25
C LEU A 284 -17.34 4.45 16.43
N PHE A 285 -16.99 4.02 17.64
CA PHE A 285 -17.25 2.69 18.15
C PHE A 285 -18.43 2.75 19.13
N GLY A 286 -19.42 1.87 18.97
CA GLY A 286 -20.61 1.89 19.81
C GLY A 286 -21.44 0.62 19.67
N GLY A 287 -22.36 0.43 20.61
CA GLY A 287 -23.21 -0.76 20.65
C GLY A 287 -24.19 -0.86 19.48
N ALA A 288 -24.37 -2.09 18.97
CA ALA A 288 -25.50 -2.44 18.10
C ALA A 288 -26.83 -2.53 18.89
N SER A 289 -26.76 -2.62 20.21
CA SER A 289 -27.92 -2.54 21.12
C SER A 289 -28.13 -1.12 21.64
N SER A 290 -29.36 -0.78 21.99
CA SER A 290 -29.71 0.50 22.62
C SER A 290 -29.30 0.57 24.10
N GLY A 291 -29.06 -0.57 24.73
CA GLY A 291 -28.98 -0.66 26.19
C GLY A 291 -30.36 -0.51 26.85
N ASN A 292 -30.37 -0.55 28.19
CA ASN A 292 -31.60 -0.44 28.99
C ASN A 292 -31.87 0.99 29.49
N ASP A 293 -30.84 1.83 29.56
CA ASP A 293 -30.95 3.25 29.94
C ASP A 293 -31.07 4.11 28.66
N PRO A 294 -32.19 4.82 28.45
CA PRO A 294 -32.37 5.72 27.31
C PRO A 294 -31.28 6.80 27.17
N ALA A 295 -30.59 7.14 28.27
CA ALA A 295 -29.53 8.15 28.26
C ALA A 295 -28.44 7.87 27.20
N HIS A 296 -28.16 6.60 26.90
CA HIS A 296 -27.16 6.23 25.88
C HIS A 296 -27.58 6.58 24.46
N ILE A 297 -28.86 6.37 24.13
CA ILE A 297 -29.41 6.77 22.82
C ILE A 297 -29.45 8.30 22.73
N GLU A 298 -29.89 8.98 23.79
CA GLU A 298 -29.94 10.43 23.80
C GLU A 298 -28.54 11.06 23.71
N ALA A 299 -27.52 10.47 24.34
CA ALA A 299 -26.14 10.89 24.18
C ALA A 299 -25.63 10.69 22.73
N ALA A 300 -25.99 9.58 22.08
CA ALA A 300 -25.65 9.32 20.68
C ALA A 300 -26.26 10.40 19.75
N LYS A 301 -27.53 10.76 19.96
CA LYS A 301 -28.21 11.84 19.24
C LYS A 301 -27.59 13.20 19.55
N ALA A 302 -27.27 13.48 20.81
CA ALA A 302 -26.62 14.74 21.21
C ALA A 302 -25.25 14.88 20.52
N LEU A 303 -24.48 13.80 20.43
CA LEU A 303 -23.22 13.79 19.70
C LEU A 303 -23.43 14.08 18.21
N ALA A 304 -24.44 13.50 17.55
CA ALA A 304 -24.76 13.84 16.15
C ALA A 304 -25.01 15.35 15.95
N HIS A 305 -25.74 16.00 16.87
CA HIS A 305 -25.96 17.45 16.81
C HIS A 305 -24.65 18.22 16.92
N VAL A 306 -23.75 17.82 17.81
CA VAL A 306 -22.43 18.45 17.95
C VAL A 306 -21.58 18.23 16.69
N LEU A 307 -21.55 17.02 16.13
CA LEU A 307 -20.82 16.74 14.89
C LEU A 307 -21.33 17.60 13.73
N HIS A 308 -22.65 17.76 13.59
CA HIS A 308 -23.26 18.65 12.61
C HIS A 308 -22.80 20.11 12.80
N ARG A 309 -22.88 20.65 14.03
CA ARG A 309 -22.45 22.03 14.33
C ARG A 309 -21.00 22.32 13.96
N HIS A 310 -20.14 21.30 13.99
CA HIS A 310 -18.71 21.43 13.71
C HIS A 310 -18.29 20.97 12.30
N ASP A 311 -19.25 20.64 11.42
CA ASP A 311 -19.00 20.08 10.07
C ASP A 311 -18.08 18.83 10.12
N ILE A 312 -18.38 17.91 11.05
CA ILE A 312 -17.62 16.67 11.24
C ILE A 312 -18.38 15.51 10.62
N LYS A 313 -17.69 14.74 9.77
CA LYS A 313 -18.23 13.51 9.18
C LYS A 313 -18.07 12.32 10.12
N LEU A 314 -19.00 11.38 10.02
CA LEU A 314 -19.04 10.17 10.84
C LEU A 314 -18.63 8.94 10.03
N ILE A 315 -17.64 8.21 10.53
CA ILE A 315 -17.32 6.83 10.15
C ILE A 315 -17.77 5.92 11.27
N TYR A 316 -18.40 4.79 10.96
CA TYR A 316 -18.84 3.87 11.99
C TYR A 316 -19.00 2.43 11.48
N GLY A 317 -19.45 1.53 12.35
CA GLY A 317 -19.60 0.11 12.06
C GLY A 317 -20.67 -0.29 11.04
N GLY A 318 -21.47 0.65 10.53
CA GLY A 318 -22.45 0.39 9.47
C GLY A 318 -23.71 -0.36 9.91
N GLY A 319 -23.98 -0.46 11.21
CA GLY A 319 -25.23 -0.99 11.76
C GLY A 319 -26.37 0.04 11.71
N THR A 320 -27.61 -0.42 11.67
CA THR A 320 -28.82 0.42 11.57
C THR A 320 -29.61 0.47 12.88
N THR A 321 -29.14 -0.26 13.89
CA THR A 321 -29.82 -0.45 15.18
C THR A 321 -28.99 0.09 16.35
N GLY A 322 -29.64 0.24 17.50
CA GLY A 322 -28.99 0.64 18.76
C GLY A 322 -28.35 2.02 18.71
N ILE A 323 -27.25 2.17 19.46
CA ILE A 323 -26.48 3.42 19.56
C ILE A 323 -25.91 3.83 18.19
N MET A 324 -25.41 2.86 17.41
CA MET A 324 -24.89 3.11 16.07
C MET A 324 -25.97 3.64 15.11
N GLY A 325 -27.16 3.03 15.10
CA GLY A 325 -28.28 3.49 14.28
C GLY A 325 -28.77 4.88 14.69
N ALA A 326 -28.84 5.16 16.00
CA ALA A 326 -29.33 6.43 16.52
C ALA A 326 -28.47 7.63 16.09
N ILE A 327 -27.14 7.55 16.23
CA ILE A 327 -26.25 8.64 15.81
C ILE A 327 -26.16 8.78 14.29
N ALA A 328 -26.10 7.65 13.56
CA ALA A 328 -26.07 7.66 12.09
C ALA A 328 -27.35 8.30 11.53
N GLY A 329 -28.52 7.83 12.00
CA GLY A 329 -29.83 8.37 11.62
C GLY A 329 -29.96 9.86 11.86
N THR A 330 -29.66 10.28 13.09
CA THR A 330 -29.76 11.69 13.48
C THR A 330 -28.81 12.58 12.66
N LEU A 331 -27.58 12.13 12.39
CA LEU A 331 -26.64 12.94 11.63
C LEU A 331 -27.01 13.03 10.14
N VAL A 332 -27.59 11.98 9.56
CA VAL A 332 -28.13 12.01 8.20
C VAL A 332 -29.34 12.95 8.10
N GLU A 333 -30.24 12.95 9.09
CA GLU A 333 -31.36 13.90 9.14
C GLU A 333 -30.88 15.36 9.18
N LEU A 334 -29.77 15.63 9.90
CA LEU A 334 -29.22 16.99 10.06
C LEU A 334 -28.33 17.44 8.88
N SER A 335 -27.53 16.54 8.32
CA SER A 335 -26.41 16.87 7.41
C SER A 335 -26.46 16.14 6.06
N GLY A 336 -27.46 15.28 5.85
CA GLY A 336 -27.62 14.48 4.65
C GLY A 336 -26.79 13.19 4.64
N PRO A 337 -27.07 12.28 3.68
CA PRO A 337 -26.50 10.93 3.63
C PRO A 337 -24.98 10.89 3.42
N ASN A 338 -24.39 11.94 2.84
CA ASN A 338 -22.95 12.04 2.59
C ASN A 338 -22.13 12.43 3.84
N ALA A 339 -22.79 12.76 4.96
CA ALA A 339 -22.14 13.06 6.22
C ALA A 339 -21.77 11.80 7.02
N VAL A 340 -22.35 10.65 6.66
CA VAL A 340 -22.20 9.38 7.38
C VAL A 340 -21.76 8.28 6.44
N HIS A 341 -20.72 7.54 6.85
CA HIS A 341 -20.23 6.38 6.12
C HIS A 341 -20.06 5.17 7.05
N GLY A 342 -20.86 4.13 6.80
CA GLY A 342 -20.76 2.85 7.50
C GLY A 342 -19.83 1.86 6.80
N ILE A 343 -18.98 1.16 7.56
CA ILE A 343 -18.13 0.08 7.04
C ILE A 343 -18.48 -1.20 7.79
N ILE A 344 -18.99 -2.21 7.08
CA ILE A 344 -19.53 -3.43 7.68
C ILE A 344 -19.07 -4.68 6.91
N PRO A 345 -18.80 -5.82 7.57
CA PRO A 345 -18.54 -7.07 6.86
C PRO A 345 -19.82 -7.65 6.28
N ALA A 346 -19.70 -8.34 5.14
CA ALA A 346 -20.84 -8.96 4.45
C ALA A 346 -21.63 -9.96 5.29
N ALA A 347 -20.98 -10.60 6.28
CA ALA A 347 -21.64 -11.50 7.22
C ALA A 347 -22.55 -10.75 8.22
N LEU A 348 -22.09 -9.62 8.75
CA LEU A 348 -22.87 -8.82 9.71
C LEU A 348 -24.00 -8.04 9.02
N ALA A 349 -23.76 -7.57 7.80
CA ALA A 349 -24.80 -6.93 6.99
C ALA A 349 -25.99 -7.88 6.74
N ARG A 350 -25.70 -9.12 6.31
CA ARG A 350 -26.73 -10.15 6.12
C ARG A 350 -27.46 -10.51 7.40
N TYR A 351 -26.72 -10.71 8.49
CA TYR A 351 -27.32 -11.01 9.78
C TYR A 351 -28.27 -9.90 10.26
N GLU A 352 -27.89 -8.63 10.12
CA GLU A 352 -28.74 -7.50 10.48
C GLU A 352 -30.02 -7.44 9.63
N GLU A 353 -29.90 -7.64 8.32
CA GLU A 353 -31.05 -7.68 7.39
C GLU A 353 -32.03 -8.82 7.71
N GLU A 354 -31.52 -9.99 8.09
CA GLU A 354 -32.33 -11.13 8.52
C GLU A 354 -33.09 -10.85 9.82
N VAL A 355 -32.44 -10.20 10.79
CA VAL A 355 -33.02 -9.90 12.11
C VAL A 355 -34.03 -8.76 12.04
N THR A 356 -33.69 -7.68 11.34
CA THR A 356 -34.52 -6.47 11.24
C THR A 356 -35.61 -6.58 10.18
N LYS A 357 -35.43 -7.47 9.19
CA LYS A 357 -36.23 -7.57 7.97
C LYS A 357 -36.22 -6.28 7.13
N GLU A 358 -35.23 -5.43 7.33
CA GLU A 358 -35.03 -4.18 6.60
C GLU A 358 -33.62 -4.12 6.02
N CYS A 359 -33.50 -3.64 4.79
CA CYS A 359 -32.20 -3.31 4.21
C CYS A 359 -31.72 -1.95 4.72
N ALA A 360 -30.41 -1.80 4.89
CA ALA A 360 -29.83 -0.51 5.27
C ALA A 360 -30.10 0.54 4.18
N ASP A 361 -30.97 1.51 4.48
CA ASP A 361 -31.33 2.59 3.58
C ASP A 361 -30.29 3.73 3.66
N PRO A 362 -29.57 4.04 2.56
CA PRO A 362 -28.58 5.11 2.57
C PRO A 362 -29.15 6.48 2.86
N SER A 363 -30.44 6.72 2.57
CA SER A 363 -31.10 7.99 2.87
C SER A 363 -31.38 8.18 4.36
N ARG A 364 -31.32 7.11 5.16
CA ARG A 364 -31.52 7.13 6.61
C ARG A 364 -30.21 6.97 7.37
N PHE A 365 -29.29 6.12 6.92
CA PHE A 365 -28.08 5.76 7.68
C PHE A 365 -26.76 6.10 6.97
N GLY A 366 -26.83 6.75 5.81
CA GLY A 366 -25.67 7.18 5.05
C GLY A 366 -25.09 6.08 4.16
N THR A 367 -23.99 6.40 3.47
CA THR A 367 -23.36 5.46 2.54
C THR A 367 -22.75 4.28 3.28
N ARG A 368 -22.79 3.07 2.69
CA ARG A 368 -22.29 1.85 3.31
C ARG A 368 -21.28 1.14 2.40
N THR A 369 -20.11 0.81 2.93
CA THR A 369 -19.14 -0.08 2.28
C THR A 369 -19.20 -1.46 2.92
N VAL A 370 -19.54 -2.45 2.10
CA VAL A 370 -19.52 -3.86 2.52
C VAL A 370 -18.15 -4.46 2.25
N VAL A 371 -17.53 -5.03 3.28
CA VAL A 371 -16.20 -5.66 3.20
C VAL A 371 -16.26 -7.16 3.44
N ARG A 372 -15.18 -7.88 3.13
CA ARG A 372 -15.13 -9.33 3.30
C ARG A 372 -15.07 -9.77 4.76
N ASP A 373 -14.27 -9.08 5.57
CA ASP A 373 -13.91 -9.51 6.92
C ASP A 373 -13.70 -8.35 7.90
N MET A 374 -13.61 -8.69 9.19
CA MET A 374 -13.47 -7.73 10.29
C MET A 374 -12.15 -6.96 10.26
N HIS A 375 -11.06 -7.58 9.81
CA HIS A 375 -9.76 -6.91 9.70
C HIS A 375 -9.81 -5.80 8.65
N THR A 376 -10.39 -6.09 7.49
CA THR A 376 -10.59 -5.08 6.43
C THR A 376 -11.46 -3.94 6.92
N ARG A 377 -12.53 -4.23 7.69
CA ARG A 377 -13.40 -3.21 8.30
C ARG A 377 -12.62 -2.25 9.18
N LYS A 378 -11.90 -2.77 10.18
CA LYS A 378 -11.12 -1.95 11.13
C LYS A 378 -10.06 -1.11 10.41
N ARG A 379 -9.32 -1.71 9.48
CA ARG A 379 -8.31 -1.03 8.69
C ARG A 379 -8.89 0.17 7.93
N LEU A 380 -10.04 0.00 7.27
CA LEU A 380 -10.66 1.10 6.53
C LEU A 380 -11.24 2.18 7.45
N MET A 381 -11.82 1.79 8.60
CA MET A 381 -12.31 2.74 9.62
C MET A 381 -11.18 3.60 10.16
N VAL A 382 -10.06 2.99 10.56
CA VAL A 382 -8.86 3.70 11.03
C VAL A 382 -8.29 4.60 9.93
N LYS A 383 -8.10 4.06 8.72
CA LYS A 383 -7.58 4.83 7.59
C LYS A 383 -8.41 6.09 7.31
N SER A 384 -9.73 5.99 7.38
CA SER A 384 -10.63 7.14 7.16
C SER A 384 -10.40 8.29 8.15
N VAL A 385 -10.04 7.99 9.40
CA VAL A 385 -9.68 8.99 10.40
C VAL A 385 -8.29 9.57 10.12
N LEU A 386 -7.32 8.71 9.78
CA LEU A 386 -5.94 9.13 9.50
C LEU A 386 -5.87 10.06 8.29
N ASP A 387 -6.69 9.80 7.27
CA ASP A 387 -6.77 10.60 6.04
C ASP A 387 -7.55 11.92 6.23
N GLY A 388 -8.34 12.04 7.30
CA GLY A 388 -9.13 13.24 7.64
C GLY A 388 -8.30 14.44 8.14
N ALA A 389 -8.95 15.60 8.28
CA ALA A 389 -8.28 16.84 8.71
C ALA A 389 -7.71 16.77 10.14
N PRO A 390 -6.87 17.75 10.55
CA PRO A 390 -6.56 17.97 11.96
C PRO A 390 -7.85 18.10 12.79
N GLY A 391 -7.89 17.45 13.96
CA GLY A 391 -9.11 17.32 14.76
C GLY A 391 -10.00 16.11 14.40
N SER A 392 -9.58 15.26 13.46
CA SER A 392 -10.13 13.90 13.33
C SER A 392 -9.64 12.99 14.46
N GLY A 393 -10.48 12.05 14.88
CA GLY A 393 -10.11 11.05 15.88
C GLY A 393 -11.15 9.96 16.10
N PHE A 394 -10.96 9.21 17.17
CA PHE A 394 -11.76 8.05 17.54
C PHE A 394 -12.62 8.37 18.76
N VAL A 395 -13.88 7.94 18.73
CA VAL A 395 -14.82 8.13 19.83
C VAL A 395 -15.48 6.80 20.16
N ALA A 396 -15.45 6.40 21.43
CA ALA A 396 -16.23 5.27 21.93
C ALA A 396 -17.44 5.76 22.72
N LEU A 397 -18.64 5.33 22.29
CA LEU A 397 -19.87 5.37 23.06
C LEU A 397 -20.11 4.01 23.73
N SER A 398 -21.08 3.94 24.63
CA SER A 398 -21.46 2.70 25.32
C SER A 398 -21.65 1.52 24.37
N GLY A 399 -21.12 0.36 24.74
CA GLY A 399 -21.08 -0.81 23.88
C GLY A 399 -20.48 -2.04 24.56
N GLY A 400 -20.50 -3.17 23.86
CA GLY A 400 -20.03 -4.46 24.36
C GLY A 400 -18.60 -4.79 23.95
N TYR A 401 -18.29 -6.09 23.85
CA TYR A 401 -16.96 -6.58 23.51
C TYR A 401 -16.38 -5.99 22.21
N GLY A 402 -17.19 -5.85 21.16
CA GLY A 402 -16.73 -5.27 19.90
C GLY A 402 -16.25 -3.82 20.05
N THR A 403 -16.98 -3.01 20.81
CA THR A 403 -16.61 -1.62 21.10
C THR A 403 -15.34 -1.54 21.93
N MET A 404 -15.19 -2.40 22.94
CA MET A 404 -13.99 -2.44 23.78
C MET A 404 -12.76 -2.86 22.99
N GLU A 405 -12.91 -3.85 22.11
CA GLU A 405 -11.83 -4.36 21.28
C GLU A 405 -11.36 -3.30 20.27
N GLU A 406 -12.28 -2.62 19.58
CA GLU A 406 -11.97 -1.51 18.67
C GLU A 406 -11.31 -0.33 19.40
N LEU A 407 -11.80 0.02 20.60
CA LEU A 407 -11.24 1.07 21.43
C LEU A 407 -9.81 0.77 21.88
N PHE A 408 -9.55 -0.44 22.39
CA PHE A 408 -8.21 -0.82 22.85
C PHE A 408 -7.24 -1.01 21.70
N GLU A 409 -7.68 -1.44 20.52
CA GLU A 409 -6.84 -1.52 19.33
C GLU A 409 -6.27 -0.14 18.97
N VAL A 410 -7.12 0.88 18.81
CA VAL A 410 -6.66 2.24 18.49
C VAL A 410 -5.88 2.88 19.65
N THR A 411 -6.20 2.55 20.90
CA THR A 411 -5.44 3.04 22.07
C THR A 411 -4.03 2.45 22.06
N THR A 412 -3.92 1.14 21.81
CA THR A 412 -2.63 0.45 21.74
C THR A 412 -1.82 0.96 20.56
N TRP A 413 -2.44 1.17 19.39
CA TRP A 413 -1.76 1.73 18.22
C TRP A 413 -1.25 3.16 18.45
N TYR A 414 -1.98 3.97 19.23
CA TYR A 414 -1.45 5.27 19.69
C TYR A 414 -0.23 5.11 20.58
N GLN A 415 -0.31 4.22 21.58
CA GLN A 415 0.81 3.96 22.49
C GLN A 415 2.05 3.51 21.73
N LEU A 416 1.86 2.66 20.73
CA LEU A 416 2.87 2.12 19.84
C LEU A 416 3.40 3.14 18.81
N GLY A 417 2.79 4.31 18.67
CA GLY A 417 3.20 5.33 17.71
C GLY A 417 2.78 5.06 16.27
N ILE A 418 1.87 4.10 16.04
CA ILE A 418 1.30 3.78 14.72
C ILE A 418 0.41 4.92 14.21
N HIS A 419 -0.26 5.64 15.12
CA HIS A 419 -0.98 6.87 14.79
C HIS A 419 -0.94 7.90 15.92
N GLY A 420 -1.19 9.17 15.59
CA GLY A 420 -1.29 10.28 16.55
C GLY A 420 -2.66 10.94 16.64
N ARG A 421 -3.75 10.23 16.31
CA ARG A 421 -5.13 10.75 16.38
C ARG A 421 -5.73 10.52 17.75
N SER A 422 -6.42 11.51 18.29
CA SER A 422 -7.02 11.48 19.63
C SER A 422 -8.02 10.32 19.77
N VAL A 423 -8.01 9.69 20.95
CA VAL A 423 -8.96 8.64 21.33
C VAL A 423 -9.76 9.17 22.51
N CYS A 424 -11.09 9.23 22.36
CA CYS A 424 -12.00 9.75 23.38
C CYS A 424 -13.05 8.70 23.74
N ILE A 425 -13.31 8.52 25.02
CA ILE A 425 -14.50 7.86 25.52
C ILE A 425 -15.53 8.93 25.87
N PHE A 426 -16.76 8.74 25.43
CA PHE A 426 -17.90 9.52 25.92
C PHE A 426 -18.58 8.74 27.06
N ASN A 427 -18.28 9.14 28.31
CA ASN A 427 -18.71 8.44 29.52
C ASN A 427 -20.13 8.82 29.94
N VAL A 428 -21.12 8.20 29.29
CA VAL A 428 -22.54 8.44 29.56
C VAL A 428 -22.98 7.66 30.80
N SER A 429 -23.62 8.32 31.76
CA SER A 429 -24.15 7.70 32.99
C SER A 429 -23.13 6.86 33.77
N GLY A 430 -21.83 7.21 33.70
CA GLY A 430 -20.76 6.45 34.36
C GLY A 430 -20.46 5.08 33.75
N PHE A 431 -20.91 4.80 32.51
CA PHE A 431 -20.74 3.50 31.85
C PHE A 431 -19.29 2.99 31.83
N TYR A 432 -18.32 3.90 31.75
CA TYR A 432 -16.89 3.58 31.69
C TYR A 432 -16.17 3.73 33.04
N ASP A 433 -16.86 4.02 34.15
CA ASP A 433 -16.21 4.23 35.46
C ASP A 433 -15.39 3.02 35.91
N GLY A 434 -15.88 1.81 35.63
CA GLY A 434 -15.13 0.57 35.89
C GLY A 434 -13.83 0.46 35.08
N LEU A 435 -13.86 0.90 33.81
CA LEU A 435 -12.66 0.96 32.97
C LEU A 435 -11.68 2.03 33.49
N LEU A 436 -12.16 3.20 33.86
CA LEU A 436 -11.33 4.28 34.39
C LEU A 436 -10.66 3.88 35.72
N HIS A 437 -11.39 3.15 36.56
CA HIS A 437 -10.83 2.56 37.77
C HIS A 437 -9.76 1.51 37.44
N TRP A 438 -10.00 0.65 36.46
CA TRP A 438 -9.00 -0.33 36.01
C TRP A 438 -7.74 0.35 35.44
N ILE A 439 -7.88 1.40 34.61
CA ILE A 439 -6.75 2.20 34.09
C ILE A 439 -5.94 2.77 35.26
N SER A 440 -6.62 3.35 36.25
CA SER A 440 -5.97 3.89 37.46
C SER A 440 -5.18 2.81 38.20
N LYS A 441 -5.75 1.61 38.32
CA LYS A 441 -5.10 0.47 38.96
C LYS A 441 -3.87 -0.03 38.19
N VAL A 442 -3.95 -0.21 36.87
CA VAL A 442 -2.79 -0.71 36.09
C VAL A 442 -1.66 0.32 36.01
N VAL A 443 -1.96 1.62 36.14
CA VAL A 443 -0.95 2.67 36.32
C VAL A 443 -0.29 2.56 37.69
N GLN A 444 -1.08 2.41 38.76
CA GLN A 444 -0.56 2.22 40.13
C GLN A 444 0.31 0.97 40.26
N ASP A 445 -0.11 -0.12 39.60
CA ASP A 445 0.60 -1.40 39.59
C ASP A 445 1.81 -1.40 38.61
N GLY A 446 2.03 -0.31 37.86
CA GLY A 446 3.21 -0.10 37.01
C GLY A 446 3.17 -0.79 35.64
N PHE A 447 2.00 -1.24 35.17
CA PHE A 447 1.84 -1.83 33.85
C PHE A 447 1.66 -0.79 32.73
N VAL A 448 1.21 0.42 33.07
CA VAL A 448 0.99 1.53 32.12
C VAL A 448 1.61 2.80 32.69
N ASP A 449 2.42 3.50 31.89
CA ASP A 449 2.96 4.80 32.27
C ASP A 449 1.87 5.86 32.37
N LEU A 450 2.02 6.81 33.30
CA LEU A 450 1.12 7.96 33.46
C LEU A 450 0.88 8.74 32.14
N LYS A 451 1.90 8.81 31.28
CA LYS A 451 1.78 9.42 29.95
C LYS A 451 0.85 8.64 29.03
N ASP A 452 0.93 7.31 29.06
CA ASP A 452 0.13 6.44 28.19
C ASP A 452 -1.31 6.31 28.69
N ALA A 453 -1.54 6.42 30.00
CA ALA A 453 -2.89 6.50 30.55
C ALA A 453 -3.70 7.68 29.98
N GLY A 454 -3.04 8.80 29.67
CA GLY A 454 -3.66 9.99 29.07
C GLY A 454 -4.00 9.88 27.58
N ILE A 455 -3.65 8.78 26.92
CA ILE A 455 -4.04 8.51 25.52
C ILE A 455 -5.56 8.46 25.41
N LEU A 456 -6.19 7.79 26.37
CA LEU A 456 -7.62 7.58 26.41
C LEU A 456 -8.29 8.72 27.19
N ARG A 457 -8.82 9.69 26.44
CA ARG A 457 -9.47 10.88 27.00
C ARG A 457 -10.91 10.56 27.38
N VAL A 458 -11.42 11.31 28.35
CA VAL A 458 -12.79 11.14 28.84
C VAL A 458 -13.56 12.43 28.63
N ALA A 459 -14.70 12.32 27.98
CA ALA A 459 -15.69 13.39 27.86
C ALA A 459 -16.96 13.00 28.63
N ALA A 460 -17.49 13.92 29.42
CA ALA A 460 -18.76 13.76 30.14
C ALA A 460 -19.95 14.32 29.35
N SER A 461 -19.69 15.10 28.29
CA SER A 461 -20.70 15.70 27.44
C SER A 461 -20.31 15.62 25.95
N ALA A 462 -21.31 15.75 25.06
CA ALA A 462 -21.08 15.69 23.62
C ALA A 462 -20.15 16.82 23.12
N ASP A 463 -20.22 18.02 23.72
CA ASP A 463 -19.34 19.15 23.38
C ASP A 463 -17.89 18.91 23.86
N GLU A 464 -17.70 18.24 25.00
CA GLU A 464 -16.37 17.83 25.46
C GLU A 464 -15.72 16.82 24.51
N VAL A 465 -16.51 15.95 23.86
CA VAL A 465 -15.97 14.99 22.87
C VAL A 465 -15.19 15.72 21.78
N VAL A 466 -15.75 16.78 21.19
CA VAL A 466 -15.06 17.54 20.14
C VAL A 466 -13.83 18.26 20.67
N SER A 467 -13.89 18.76 21.91
CA SER A 467 -12.73 19.36 22.59
C SER A 467 -11.60 18.33 22.76
N CYS A 468 -11.93 17.09 23.16
CA CYS A 468 -10.97 15.99 23.25
C CYS A 468 -10.34 15.59 21.92
N LEU A 469 -10.88 15.98 20.76
CA LEU A 469 -10.30 15.67 19.46
C LEU A 469 -9.23 16.68 19.02
N GLY A 470 -9.20 17.89 19.61
CA GLY A 470 -8.34 19.01 19.18
C GLY A 470 -6.91 19.00 19.74
N ASP A 471 -6.70 18.50 20.96
CA ASP A 471 -5.41 18.63 21.64
C ASP A 471 -4.43 17.51 21.25
N LYS A 472 -3.15 17.82 21.05
CA LYS A 472 -2.12 16.78 20.84
C LYS A 472 -1.66 16.20 22.18
N HIS A 473 -1.71 14.87 22.33
CA HIS A 473 -1.14 14.17 23.50
C HIS A 473 0.22 13.56 23.15
N SER A 474 1.19 13.61 24.06
CA SER A 474 2.45 12.86 23.91
C SER A 474 2.34 11.50 24.61
N SER A 475 2.56 10.39 23.90
CA SER A 475 2.73 9.06 24.50
C SER A 475 4.21 8.71 24.65
N SER A 476 4.50 7.63 25.39
CA SER A 476 5.86 7.20 25.72
C SER A 476 6.67 6.78 24.49
N ARG A 477 6.06 6.16 23.46
CA ARG A 477 6.79 5.54 22.33
C ARG A 477 6.61 6.22 20.97
N ILE A 478 5.96 7.39 20.90
CA ILE A 478 5.84 8.14 19.64
C ILE A 478 7.25 8.54 19.17
N GLY A 479 7.66 7.98 18.02
CA GLY A 479 8.97 8.23 17.41
C GLY A 479 10.11 7.35 17.92
N GLU A 480 9.84 6.39 18.81
CA GLU A 480 10.84 5.45 19.33
C GLU A 480 10.83 4.09 18.60
N LEU A 481 9.73 3.76 17.92
CA LEU A 481 9.54 2.47 17.25
C LEU A 481 9.46 2.65 15.73
N GLU A 482 10.32 1.95 15.00
CA GLU A 482 10.22 1.77 13.55
C GLU A 482 9.38 0.53 13.26
N TRP A 483 8.13 0.74 12.84
CA TRP A 483 7.25 -0.33 12.39
C TRP A 483 7.64 -0.71 10.95
N ILE A 484 8.37 -1.83 10.80
CA ILE A 484 8.75 -2.45 9.52
C ILE A 484 7.50 -2.95 8.80
#